data_AF-A0A954TTL9-F1
#
_entry.id   AF-A0A954TTL9-F1
#
_cell.length_a   1.000
_cell.length_b   1.000
_cell.length_c   1.000
_cell.angle_alpha   90.00
_cell.angle_beta   90.00
_cell.angle_gamma   90.00
#
_symmetry.space_group_name_H-M   'P 1'
#
loop_
_entity.id
_entity.type
_entity.pdbx_description
1 polymer ?
#
loop_
_entity_poly.entity_id
_entity_poly.type
_entity_poly.pdbx_seq_one_letter_code
_entity_poly.pdbx_strand_id
1 'polypeptide(L)'
;MAISAREYLCKLAIGDHVGCKKVLDEISATIRTTFGSDSGDFRGTFWARVLSSVGECEEEGVSEEELLEHTGGNFPVVFLNFTFDPSRVLQKEIETIDKKFSLSLLGTAEAPESDL
;
A
#
# COMPACT_ATOMS: atom_id res chain seq x y z
N MET A 1 8.59 5.94 -19.36
CA MET A 1 7.27 5.50 -18.88
C MET A 1 6.95 6.27 -17.61
N ALA A 2 5.74 6.83 -17.46
CA ALA A 2 5.31 7.43 -16.20
C ALA A 2 5.09 6.32 -15.17
N ILE A 3 5.53 6.54 -13.94
CA ILE A 3 5.34 5.59 -12.84
C ILE A 3 4.34 6.20 -11.87
N SER A 4 3.36 5.42 -11.44
CA SER A 4 2.39 5.80 -10.43
C SER A 4 2.73 5.11 -9.11
N ALA A 5 2.64 5.84 -8.00
CA ALA A 5 2.70 5.31 -6.65
C ALA A 5 1.39 5.61 -5.92
N ARG A 6 0.91 4.66 -5.14
CA ARG A 6 -0.28 4.79 -4.30
C ARG A 6 0.03 4.39 -2.87
N GLU A 7 -0.44 5.19 -1.94
CA GLU A 7 -0.25 4.99 -0.51
C GLU A 7 -1.56 4.60 0.13
N TYR A 8 -1.52 3.59 0.99
CA TYR A 8 -2.72 2.98 1.54
C TYR A 8 -2.56 2.67 3.03
N LEU A 9 -3.69 2.72 3.74
CA LEU A 9 -3.88 2.04 5.02
C LEU A 9 -4.83 0.86 4.85
N CYS A 10 -4.47 -0.28 5.46
CA CYS A 10 -5.34 -1.44 5.52
C CYS A 10 -6.22 -1.43 6.78
N LYS A 11 -7.53 -1.53 6.60
CA LYS A 11 -8.50 -1.43 7.71
C LYS A 11 -8.85 -2.75 8.40
N LEU A 12 -8.41 -3.90 7.88
CA LEU A 12 -8.93 -5.21 8.32
C LEU A 12 -8.57 -5.62 9.75
N ALA A 13 -7.44 -5.16 10.29
CA ALA A 13 -6.90 -5.64 11.56
C ALA A 13 -6.37 -4.51 12.46
N ILE A 14 -6.89 -3.29 12.29
CA ILE A 14 -6.46 -2.13 13.09
C ILE A 14 -6.59 -2.45 14.58
N GLY A 15 -5.54 -2.17 15.34
CA GLY A 15 -5.49 -2.44 16.78
C GLY A 15 -5.04 -3.86 17.17
N ASP A 16 -4.94 -4.78 16.21
CA ASP A 16 -4.49 -6.16 16.43
C ASP A 16 -3.12 -6.40 15.81
N HIS A 17 -2.08 -6.41 16.65
CA HIS A 17 -0.71 -6.62 16.20
C HIS A 17 -0.48 -7.95 15.48
N VAL A 18 -1.11 -9.04 15.94
CA VAL A 18 -0.96 -10.36 15.31
C VAL A 18 -1.75 -10.40 14.01
N GLY A 19 -2.95 -9.81 14.00
CA GLY A 19 -3.77 -9.62 12.82
C GLY A 19 -3.07 -8.82 11.73
N CYS A 20 -2.49 -7.66 12.07
CA CYS A 20 -1.74 -6.82 11.13
C CYS A 20 -0.59 -7.56 10.46
N LYS A 21 0.17 -8.37 11.21
CA LYS A 21 1.26 -9.18 10.62
C LYS A 21 0.74 -10.19 9.61
N LYS A 22 -0.34 -10.91 9.93
CA LYS A 22 -0.96 -11.87 9.01
C LYS A 22 -1.47 -11.19 7.74
N VAL A 23 -2.11 -10.03 7.89
CA VAL A 23 -2.60 -9.24 6.76
C VAL A 23 -1.44 -8.74 5.89
N LEU A 24 -0.35 -8.26 6.50
CA LEU A 24 0.86 -7.84 5.79
C LEU A 24 1.45 -8.99 4.96
N ASP A 25 1.57 -10.18 5.54
CA ASP A 25 2.07 -11.37 4.85
C ASP A 25 1.17 -11.73 3.65
N GLU A 26 -0.15 -11.67 3.83
CA GLU A 26 -1.12 -11.99 2.78
C GLU A 26 -1.14 -10.94 1.65
N ILE A 27 -1.07 -9.65 2.00
CA ILE A 27 -0.91 -8.55 1.03
C ILE A 27 0.35 -8.79 0.22
N SER A 28 1.47 -9.07 0.90
CA SER A 28 2.77 -9.29 0.26
C SER A 28 2.74 -10.47 -0.70
N ALA A 29 2.17 -11.60 -0.29
CA ALA A 29 2.02 -12.78 -1.13
C ALA A 29 1.11 -12.47 -2.34
N THR A 30 -0.02 -11.82 -2.12
CA THR A 30 -0.98 -11.48 -3.18
C THR A 30 -0.36 -10.55 -4.22
N ILE A 31 0.27 -9.45 -3.79
CA ILE A 31 0.94 -8.50 -4.69
C ILE A 31 2.05 -9.19 -5.49
N ARG A 32 2.86 -10.06 -4.85
CA ARG A 32 3.90 -10.82 -5.56
C ARG A 32 3.31 -11.80 -6.58
N THR A 33 2.21 -12.50 -6.25
CA THR A 33 1.56 -13.40 -7.21
C THR A 33 0.89 -12.65 -8.35
N THR A 34 0.30 -11.48 -8.09
CA THR A 34 -0.44 -10.71 -9.11
C THR A 34 0.50 -9.87 -10.00
N PHE A 35 1.54 -9.28 -9.43
CA PHE A 35 2.41 -8.29 -10.10
C PHE A 35 3.90 -8.62 -10.06
N GLY A 36 4.32 -9.61 -9.27
CA GLY A 36 5.72 -10.02 -9.19
C GLY A 36 6.24 -10.58 -10.52
N SER A 37 7.49 -10.24 -10.85
CA SER A 37 8.12 -10.65 -12.11
C SER A 37 8.82 -12.01 -11.95
N ASP A 38 8.22 -13.08 -12.45
CA ASP A 38 8.98 -14.30 -12.78
C ASP A 38 9.75 -14.15 -14.11
N SER A 39 9.50 -13.07 -14.86
CA SER A 39 9.95 -12.87 -16.25
C SER A 39 10.93 -11.71 -16.48
N GLY A 40 11.38 -11.03 -15.44
CA GLY A 40 12.26 -9.85 -15.57
C GLY A 40 11.58 -8.59 -16.11
N ASP A 41 10.25 -8.62 -16.27
CA ASP A 41 9.46 -7.50 -16.79
C ASP A 41 8.74 -6.81 -15.63
N PHE A 42 9.12 -5.56 -15.34
CA PHE A 42 8.58 -4.81 -14.20
C PHE A 42 7.11 -4.44 -14.44
N ARG A 43 6.21 -4.91 -13.58
CA ARG A 43 4.80 -4.47 -13.53
C ARG A 43 4.52 -3.59 -12.31
N GLY A 44 5.16 -3.89 -11.19
CA GLY A 44 5.13 -3.07 -9.99
C GLY A 44 6.02 -3.61 -8.88
N THR A 45 6.31 -2.76 -7.93
CA THR A 45 6.96 -3.08 -6.66
C THR A 45 6.11 -2.53 -5.52
N PHE A 46 6.31 -3.05 -4.33
CA PHE A 46 5.61 -2.57 -3.15
C PHE A 46 6.54 -2.56 -1.95
N TRP A 47 6.17 -1.70 -1.01
CA TRP A 47 6.71 -1.68 0.32
C TRP A 47 5.55 -1.61 1.30
N ALA A 48 5.58 -2.43 2.34
CA ALA A 48 4.54 -2.43 3.34
C ALA A 48 5.14 -2.73 4.71
N ARG A 49 4.60 -2.09 5.76
CA ARG A 49 5.00 -2.33 7.14
C ARG A 49 3.83 -2.16 8.10
N VAL A 50 3.99 -2.70 9.30
CA VAL A 50 3.08 -2.46 10.43
C VAL A 50 3.53 -1.19 11.14
N LEU A 51 2.65 -0.20 11.22
CA LEU A 51 2.84 1.03 11.99
C LEU A 51 2.18 0.88 13.35
N SER A 52 2.93 1.10 14.42
CA SER A 52 2.51 0.85 15.80
C SER A 52 2.18 2.13 16.58
N SER A 53 2.44 3.30 15.99
CA SER A 53 2.17 4.60 16.62
C SER A 53 1.95 5.69 15.58
N VAL A 54 1.40 6.82 16.01
CA VAL A 54 1.28 8.04 15.19
C VAL A 54 2.65 8.49 14.68
N GLY A 55 3.68 8.50 15.54
CA GLY A 55 5.03 8.93 15.15
C GLY A 55 5.64 8.06 14.03
N GLU A 56 5.42 6.74 14.07
CA GLU A 56 5.86 5.85 12.98
C GLU A 56 5.14 6.13 11.65
N CYS A 57 3.98 6.76 11.68
CA CYS A 57 3.23 7.13 10.48
C CYS A 57 3.63 8.51 9.95
N GLU A 58 3.97 9.45 10.84
CA GLU A 58 4.53 10.75 10.45
C GLU A 58 5.87 10.57 9.74
N GLU A 59 6.68 9.57 10.12
CA GLU A 59 7.89 9.17 9.39
C GLU A 59 7.63 8.78 7.94
N GLU A 60 6.43 8.26 7.63
CA GLU A 60 5.99 7.90 6.29
C GLU A 60 5.32 9.08 5.56
N GLY A 61 5.33 10.27 6.16
CA GLY A 61 4.75 11.48 5.58
C GLY A 61 3.22 11.54 5.63
N VAL A 62 2.56 10.62 6.36
CA VAL A 62 1.10 10.65 6.54
C VAL A 62 0.76 11.60 7.68
N SER A 63 -0.18 12.53 7.43
CA SER A 63 -0.58 13.48 8.46
C SER A 63 -1.35 12.81 9.61
N GLU A 64 -1.20 13.34 10.83
CA GLU A 64 -1.94 12.85 12.00
C GLU A 64 -3.47 12.90 11.78
N GLU A 65 -3.97 13.93 11.12
CA GLU A 65 -5.40 14.09 10.82
C GLU A 65 -5.94 12.95 9.94
N GLU A 66 -5.26 12.66 8.83
CA GLU A 66 -5.62 11.56 7.93
C GLU A 66 -5.55 10.21 8.64
N LEU A 67 -4.52 9.99 9.46
CA LEU A 67 -4.39 8.76 10.25
C LEU A 67 -5.56 8.58 11.21
N LEU A 68 -5.94 9.64 11.93
CA LEU A 68 -7.05 9.58 12.87
C LEU A 68 -8.39 9.34 12.14
N GLU A 69 -8.60 9.95 10.97
CA GLU A 69 -9.79 9.70 10.14
C GLU A 69 -9.87 8.23 9.71
N HIS A 70 -8.75 7.63 9.34
CA HIS A 70 -8.74 6.26 8.82
C HIS A 70 -8.68 5.17 9.90
N THR A 71 -8.05 5.44 11.04
CA THR A 71 -7.81 4.45 12.11
C THR A 71 -8.69 4.65 13.35
N GLY A 72 -9.30 5.81 13.51
CA GLY A 72 -9.99 6.20 14.74
C GLY A 72 -9.07 6.26 15.96
N GLY A 73 -7.76 6.47 15.74
CA GLY A 73 -6.74 6.49 16.81
C GLY A 73 -6.29 5.10 17.30
N ASN A 74 -6.65 4.04 16.58
CA ASN A 74 -6.29 2.67 16.96
C ASN A 74 -5.04 2.22 16.20
N PHE A 75 -4.10 1.62 16.92
CA PHE A 75 -2.85 1.09 16.40
C PHE A 75 -2.59 -0.30 17.00
N PRO A 76 -1.88 -1.20 16.31
CA PRO A 76 -1.18 -0.99 15.03
C PRO A 76 -2.08 -1.00 13.79
N VAL A 77 -1.55 -0.53 12.65
CA VAL A 77 -2.17 -0.56 11.32
C VAL A 77 -1.16 -0.98 10.26
N VAL A 78 -1.60 -1.52 9.12
CA VAL A 78 -0.70 -1.82 7.99
C VAL A 78 -0.71 -0.67 7.01
N PHE A 79 0.47 -0.14 6.72
CA PHE A 79 0.71 0.81 5.64
C PHE A 79 1.29 0.09 4.42
N LEU A 80 0.85 0.50 3.24
CA LEU A 80 1.30 -0.04 1.96
C LEU A 80 1.56 1.11 0.99
N ASN A 81 2.77 1.16 0.44
CA ASN A 81 3.11 1.96 -0.73
C ASN A 81 3.27 0.99 -1.91
N PHE A 82 2.46 1.19 -2.96
CA PHE A 82 2.48 0.37 -4.17
C PHE A 82 2.84 1.23 -5.37
N THR A 83 3.95 0.88 -6.04
CA THR A 83 4.50 1.59 -7.18
C THR A 83 4.41 0.72 -8.43
N PHE A 84 3.78 1.21 -9.49
CA PHE A 84 3.49 0.42 -10.67
C PHE A 84 3.53 1.24 -11.96
N ASP A 85 3.65 0.52 -13.08
CA ASP A 85 3.49 1.09 -14.41
C ASP A 85 1.99 1.05 -14.79
N PRO A 86 1.31 2.20 -14.91
CA PRO A 86 -0.12 2.27 -15.23
C PRO A 86 -0.45 1.72 -16.62
N SER A 87 0.53 1.57 -17.51
CA SER A 87 0.33 0.95 -18.83
C SER A 87 0.30 -0.59 -18.77
N ARG A 88 0.79 -1.18 -17.67
CA ARG A 88 0.97 -2.65 -17.51
C ARG A 88 0.11 -3.25 -16.40
N VAL A 89 -0.41 -2.42 -15.51
CA VAL A 89 -1.31 -2.81 -14.44
C VAL A 89 -2.70 -2.30 -14.75
N LEU A 90 -3.65 -3.23 -14.89
CA LEU A 90 -5.04 -2.87 -15.13
C LEU A 90 -5.64 -2.31 -13.84
N GLN A 91 -6.36 -1.20 -13.96
CA GLN A 91 -7.06 -0.57 -12.82
C GLN A 91 -7.95 -1.57 -12.05
N LYS A 92 -8.55 -2.54 -12.75
CA LYS A 92 -9.36 -3.61 -12.13
C LYS A 92 -8.55 -4.55 -11.23
N GLU A 93 -7.28 -4.81 -11.55
CA GLU A 93 -6.40 -5.62 -10.70
C GLU A 93 -6.14 -4.89 -9.37
N ILE A 94 -5.89 -3.57 -9.44
CA ILE A 94 -5.70 -2.73 -8.26
C ILE A 94 -6.98 -2.70 -7.41
N GLU A 95 -8.14 -2.42 -8.02
CA GLU A 95 -9.43 -2.40 -7.30
C GLU A 95 -9.78 -3.73 -6.63
N THR A 96 -9.33 -4.84 -7.22
CA THR A 96 -9.54 -6.17 -6.63
C THR A 96 -8.74 -6.33 -5.35
N ILE A 97 -7.49 -5.85 -5.34
CA ILE A 97 -6.62 -5.86 -4.15
C ILE A 97 -7.15 -4.88 -3.10
N ASP A 98 -7.52 -3.66 -3.51
CA ASP A 98 -8.09 -2.63 -2.64
C ASP A 98 -9.31 -3.16 -1.88
N LYS A 99 -10.24 -3.83 -2.60
CA LYS A 99 -11.43 -4.44 -1.99
C LYS A 99 -11.08 -5.65 -1.12
N LYS A 100 -10.17 -6.52 -1.55
CA LYS A 100 -9.79 -7.73 -0.81
C LYS A 100 -9.23 -7.37 0.57
N PHE A 101 -8.41 -6.31 0.65
CA PHE A 101 -7.72 -5.94 1.87
C PHE A 101 -8.29 -4.70 2.56
N SER A 102 -9.46 -4.21 2.16
CA SER A 102 -10.06 -2.98 2.69
C SER A 102 -9.05 -1.82 2.73
N LEU A 103 -8.30 -1.64 1.64
CA LEU A 103 -7.31 -0.58 1.52
C LEU A 103 -8.02 0.77 1.36
N SER A 104 -7.58 1.76 2.12
CA SER A 104 -8.01 3.15 1.99
C SER A 104 -6.85 3.95 1.42
N LEU A 105 -7.07 4.57 0.27
CA LEU A 105 -6.09 5.39 -0.41
C LEU A 105 -5.85 6.67 0.38
N LEU A 106 -4.60 6.93 0.72
CA LEU A 106 -4.13 8.15 1.35
C LEU A 106 -3.71 9.16 0.29
N GLY A 107 -2.91 8.71 -0.68
CA GLY A 107 -2.30 9.59 -1.66
C GLY A 107 -1.92 8.88 -2.94
N THR A 108 -1.77 9.67 -3.99
CA THR A 108 -1.26 9.24 -5.29
C THR A 108 -0.13 10.16 -5.71
N ALA A 109 1.01 9.59 -6.09
CA ALA A 109 2.10 10.32 -6.71
C ALA A 109 2.30 9.80 -8.14
N GLU A 110 2.56 10.71 -9.06
CA GLU A 110 2.94 10.38 -10.44
C GLU A 110 4.30 10.99 -10.72
N ALA A 111 5.26 10.14 -11.09
CA ALA A 111 6.55 10.59 -11.59
C ALA A 111 6.43 10.75 -13.12
N PRO A 112 6.68 11.94 -13.68
CA PRO A 112 6.80 12.09 -15.12
C PRO A 112 7.95 11.23 -15.64
N GLU A 113 7.93 10.90 -16.93
CA GLU A 113 9.05 10.22 -17.58
C GLU A 113 10.34 11.00 -17.28
N SER A 114 11.23 10.41 -16.48
CA SER A 114 12.56 10.98 -16.32
C SER A 114 13.32 10.61 -17.58
N ASP A 115 13.64 11.61 -18.42
CA ASP A 115 14.63 11.48 -19.49
C ASP A 115 15.97 11.09 -18.84
N LEU A 116 16.26 9.79 -18.82
CA LEU A 116 17.56 9.23 -18.49
C LEU A 116 18.07 8.41 -19.67
#